data_AF-A0A2D4UQZ2-F1
#
_entry.id   AF-A0A2D4UQZ2-F1
#
_cell.length_a   1.000
_cell.length_b   1.000
_cell.length_c   1.000
_cell.angle_alpha   90.00
_cell.angle_beta   90.00
_cell.angle_gamma   90.00
#
_symmetry.space_group_name_H-M   'P 1'
#
loop_
_entity.id
_entity.type
_entity.pdbx_description
1 polymer ?
#
loop_
_entity_poly.entity_id
_entity_poly.type
_entity_poly.pdbx_seq_one_letter_code
_entity_poly.pdbx_strand_id
1 'polypeptide(L)'
;MDSIVDDWLCRFNAALHQTSSSAGDAPTGFADLFHDNSYWRDALALSWKLQTIVGATYILNSLSAAAAKASISAITLDPQATAPRLVTRAGSDAIEAFFTFSTEAAHCCGILRLTADDKHPDHYRAWTFFTAIDALIGFEEKTDRNRPTGSSYSRDFRGPNWLDKRQLAQKYEERDPSVLVVGGGQAGLSIAARLTQLGVDTLIVDRNERIGDNWRNRYHALTLHNQLQVNHLPYMPFPPTWPTYIPKDMLALWFESYAAAMELNFWTQCEVAKASYDEKAGRWQVALNTADGGKR
;
A
#
# COMPACT_ATOMS: atom_id res chain seq x y z
N MET A 1 -28.35 0.19 -12.65
CA MET A 1 -27.16 -0.30 -11.91
C MET A 1 -26.74 0.76 -10.91
N ASP A 2 -26.47 1.98 -11.37
CA ASP A 2 -26.15 3.13 -10.51
C ASP A 2 -27.20 3.33 -9.41
N SER A 3 -28.49 3.31 -9.74
CA SER A 3 -29.58 3.41 -8.77
C SER A 3 -29.58 2.32 -7.68
N ILE A 4 -29.11 1.10 -7.99
CA ILE A 4 -29.02 -0.01 -7.03
C ILE A 4 -27.86 0.22 -6.07
N VAL A 5 -26.73 0.68 -6.61
CA VAL A 5 -25.55 0.98 -5.80
C VAL A 5 -25.81 2.20 -4.92
N ASP A 6 -26.40 3.26 -5.47
CA ASP A 6 -26.75 4.47 -4.72
C ASP A 6 -27.73 4.17 -3.58
N ASP A 7 -28.73 3.31 -3.80
CA ASP A 7 -29.62 2.83 -2.73
C ASP A 7 -28.83 2.14 -1.62
N TRP A 8 -27.95 1.19 -1.98
CA TRP A 8 -27.15 0.47 -1.00
C TRP A 8 -26.22 1.40 -0.22
N LEU A 9 -25.54 2.35 -0.90
CA LEU A 9 -24.66 3.34 -0.27
C LEU A 9 -25.46 4.27 0.67
N CYS A 10 -26.67 4.68 0.28
CA CYS A 10 -27.57 5.48 1.11
C CYS A 10 -27.95 4.74 2.40
N ARG A 11 -28.37 3.47 2.29
CA ARG A 11 -28.68 2.63 3.45
C ARG A 11 -27.45 2.38 4.34
N PHE A 12 -26.28 2.19 3.73
CA PHE A 12 -25.01 2.05 4.47
C PHE A 12 -24.67 3.32 5.27
N ASN A 13 -24.77 4.49 4.65
CA ASN A 13 -24.54 5.77 5.32
C ASN A 13 -25.56 6.03 6.44
N ALA A 14 -26.82 5.66 6.24
CA ALA A 14 -27.83 5.72 7.30
C ALA A 14 -27.48 4.78 8.48
N ALA A 15 -27.02 3.57 8.19
CA ALA A 15 -26.58 2.62 9.22
C ALA A 15 -25.38 3.13 10.02
N LEU A 16 -24.42 3.81 9.38
CA LEU A 16 -23.29 4.45 10.06
C LEU A 16 -23.75 5.43 11.15
N HIS A 17 -24.76 6.27 10.87
CA HIS A 17 -25.27 7.25 11.83
C HIS A 17 -26.04 6.61 13.00
N GLN A 18 -26.63 5.43 12.81
CA GLN A 18 -27.37 4.72 13.86
C GLN A 18 -26.45 4.06 14.89
N THR A 19 -25.20 3.74 14.53
CA THR A 19 -24.22 3.12 15.44
C THR A 19 -23.77 4.01 16.60
N SER A 20 -24.11 5.31 16.57
CA SER A 20 -23.75 6.26 17.63
C SER A 20 -24.73 6.32 18.80
N SER A 21 -25.80 5.50 18.80
CA SER A 21 -26.86 5.55 19.82
C SER A 21 -27.04 4.21 20.55
N SER A 22 -26.83 4.25 21.88
CA SER A 22 -27.09 3.23 22.91
C SER A 22 -26.18 1.97 22.95
N ALA A 23 -25.52 1.79 24.10
CA ALA A 23 -24.75 0.62 24.46
C ALA A 23 -25.69 -0.53 24.87
N GLY A 24 -25.79 -1.58 24.05
CA GLY A 24 -26.44 -2.83 24.46
C GLY A 24 -26.86 -3.75 23.33
N ASP A 25 -27.33 -3.22 22.21
CA ASP A 25 -27.83 -4.02 21.09
C ASP A 25 -26.87 -4.01 19.89
N ALA A 26 -26.79 -5.15 19.19
CA ALA A 26 -26.07 -5.23 17.93
C ALA A 26 -26.73 -4.25 16.93
N PRO A 27 -25.96 -3.38 16.25
CA PRO A 27 -26.52 -2.40 15.34
C PRO A 27 -27.24 -3.11 14.19
N THR A 28 -28.57 -3.03 14.22
CA THR A 28 -29.45 -3.69 13.25
C THR A 28 -29.36 -3.06 11.85
N GLY A 29 -28.89 -1.82 11.76
CA GLY A 29 -28.84 -1.05 10.50
C GLY A 29 -28.01 -1.68 9.38
N PHE A 30 -27.00 -2.49 9.70
CA PHE A 30 -26.18 -3.17 8.68
C PHE A 30 -26.70 -4.56 8.29
N ALA A 31 -27.65 -5.15 9.04
CA ALA A 31 -28.01 -6.56 8.89
C ALA A 31 -28.57 -6.91 7.50
N ASP A 32 -29.26 -5.96 6.88
CA ASP A 32 -29.87 -6.10 5.56
C ASP A 32 -28.93 -5.68 4.39
N LEU A 33 -27.71 -5.23 4.70
CA LEU A 33 -26.76 -4.77 3.68
C LEU A 33 -25.85 -5.88 3.17
N PHE A 34 -25.67 -6.96 3.93
CA PHE A 34 -24.71 -8.01 3.64
C PHE A 34 -25.41 -9.35 3.50
N HIS A 35 -24.95 -10.19 2.56
CA HIS A 35 -25.37 -11.59 2.53
C HIS A 35 -24.82 -12.34 3.75
N ASP A 36 -25.51 -13.40 4.19
CA ASP A 36 -25.03 -14.26 5.28
C ASP A 36 -23.60 -14.77 5.00
N ASN A 37 -23.33 -15.17 3.76
CA ASN A 37 -22.02 -15.60 3.26
C ASN A 37 -21.27 -14.46 2.53
N SER A 38 -21.11 -13.33 3.20
CA SER A 38 -20.37 -12.17 2.68
C SER A 38 -18.95 -12.08 3.22
N TYR A 39 -18.12 -11.28 2.56
CA TYR A 39 -16.72 -11.10 2.88
C TYR A 39 -16.37 -9.62 2.97
N TRP A 40 -15.80 -9.20 4.08
CA TRP A 40 -15.20 -7.88 4.20
C TRP A 40 -13.68 -8.02 4.31
N ARG A 41 -12.94 -7.42 3.37
CA ARG A 41 -11.50 -7.27 3.47
C ARG A 41 -11.15 -5.82 3.75
N ASP A 42 -10.59 -5.59 4.94
CA ASP A 42 -10.07 -4.29 5.33
C ASP A 42 -8.56 -4.26 5.16
N ALA A 43 -8.09 -3.30 4.38
CA ALA A 43 -6.69 -3.02 4.11
C ALA A 43 -6.30 -1.72 4.82
N LEU A 44 -6.24 -1.79 6.15
CA LEU A 44 -5.87 -0.70 7.07
C LEU A 44 -6.88 0.45 7.20
N ALA A 45 -7.96 0.50 6.41
CA ALA A 45 -8.81 1.69 6.31
C ALA A 45 -9.59 1.98 7.58
N LEU A 46 -10.27 0.98 8.16
CA LEU A 46 -11.12 1.18 9.33
C LEU A 46 -10.48 0.60 10.59
N SER A 47 -9.79 -0.53 10.48
CA SER A 47 -9.27 -1.27 11.63
C SER A 47 -7.77 -1.14 11.84
N TRP A 48 -7.03 -0.47 10.94
CA TRP A 48 -5.56 -0.48 10.90
C TRP A 48 -4.92 -1.88 10.85
N LYS A 49 -5.66 -2.87 10.33
CA LYS A 49 -5.18 -4.25 10.12
C LYS A 49 -5.38 -4.65 8.67
N LEU A 50 -4.49 -5.49 8.16
CA LEU A 50 -4.75 -6.26 6.95
C LEU A 50 -5.53 -7.52 7.37
N GLN A 51 -6.84 -7.53 7.16
CA GLN A 51 -7.69 -8.64 7.61
C GLN A 51 -8.83 -8.95 6.64
N THR A 52 -9.37 -10.16 6.76
CA THR A 52 -10.58 -10.58 6.06
C THR A 52 -11.54 -11.18 7.08
N ILE A 53 -12.74 -10.63 7.14
CA ILE A 53 -13.83 -11.05 8.03
C ILE A 53 -14.88 -11.72 7.16
N VAL A 54 -15.32 -12.90 7.58
CA VAL A 54 -16.24 -13.75 6.83
C VAL A 54 -17.53 -13.90 7.59
N GLY A 55 -18.65 -13.65 6.90
CA GLY A 55 -20.00 -13.83 7.41
C GLY A 55 -20.61 -12.54 7.96
N ALA A 56 -21.89 -12.32 7.66
CA ALA A 56 -22.61 -11.09 7.99
C ALA A 56 -22.44 -10.72 9.48
N THR A 57 -22.82 -11.60 10.41
CA THR A 57 -22.75 -11.34 11.86
C THR A 57 -21.39 -10.81 12.33
N TYR A 58 -20.29 -11.39 11.86
CA TYR A 58 -18.94 -10.94 12.22
C TYR A 58 -18.58 -9.61 11.57
N ILE A 59 -19.03 -9.38 10.34
CA ILE A 59 -18.88 -8.10 9.65
C ILE A 59 -19.63 -7.01 10.41
N LEU A 60 -20.90 -7.20 10.78
CA LEU A 60 -21.70 -6.20 11.50
C LEU A 60 -21.00 -5.73 12.78
N ASN A 61 -20.59 -6.69 13.61
CA ASN A 61 -19.93 -6.43 14.89
C ASN A 61 -18.60 -5.69 14.70
N SER A 62 -17.79 -6.12 13.73
CA SER A 62 -16.47 -5.54 13.49
C SER A 62 -16.56 -4.17 12.83
N LEU A 63 -17.47 -4.03 11.87
CA LEU A 63 -17.63 -2.82 11.06
C LEU A 63 -18.17 -1.68 11.90
N SER A 64 -19.17 -1.91 12.75
CA SER A 64 -19.67 -0.86 13.62
C SER A 64 -18.59 -0.32 14.56
N ALA A 65 -17.82 -1.20 15.19
CA ALA A 65 -16.76 -0.80 16.10
C ALA A 65 -15.62 -0.07 15.36
N ALA A 66 -15.23 -0.57 14.19
CA ALA A 66 -14.17 0.02 13.39
C ALA A 66 -14.58 1.37 12.77
N ALA A 67 -15.79 1.48 12.23
CA ALA A 67 -16.33 2.70 11.65
C ALA A 67 -16.43 3.83 12.68
N ALA A 68 -16.93 3.51 13.90
CA ALA A 68 -17.01 4.48 14.98
C ALA A 68 -15.61 4.93 15.44
N LYS A 69 -14.66 4.00 15.58
CA LYS A 69 -13.29 4.32 15.97
C LYS A 69 -12.54 5.13 14.92
N ALA A 70 -12.80 4.89 13.63
CA ALA A 70 -12.14 5.57 12.53
C ALA A 70 -12.76 6.93 12.18
N SER A 71 -13.89 7.30 12.78
CA SER A 71 -14.65 8.50 12.44
C SER A 71 -14.91 8.59 10.93
N ILE A 72 -15.41 7.49 10.36
CA ILE A 72 -15.62 7.37 8.91
C ILE A 72 -16.61 8.43 8.39
N SER A 73 -16.29 9.06 7.26
CA SER A 73 -17.24 9.89 6.53
C SER A 73 -18.30 9.05 5.82
N ALA A 74 -19.32 9.70 5.25
CA ALA A 74 -20.18 9.04 4.30
C ALA A 74 -19.34 8.46 3.14
N ILE A 75 -19.72 7.27 2.67
CA ILE A 75 -19.15 6.64 1.48
C ILE A 75 -19.92 7.10 0.23
N THR A 76 -19.20 7.39 -0.84
CA THR A 76 -19.77 7.84 -2.12
C THR A 76 -19.10 7.14 -3.29
N LEU A 77 -19.81 6.99 -4.42
CA LEU A 77 -19.19 6.49 -5.66
C LEU A 77 -17.95 7.33 -6.02
N ASP A 78 -16.90 6.64 -6.46
CA ASP A 78 -15.69 7.31 -6.92
C ASP A 78 -15.89 7.87 -8.34
N PRO A 79 -15.90 9.20 -8.53
CA PRO A 79 -16.11 9.80 -9.85
C PRO A 79 -14.92 9.60 -10.81
N GLN A 80 -13.75 9.22 -10.30
CA GLN A 80 -12.55 8.96 -11.10
C GLN A 80 -12.41 7.47 -11.47
N ALA A 81 -13.16 6.59 -10.80
CA ALA A 81 -13.13 5.17 -11.07
C ALA A 81 -14.09 4.76 -12.19
N THR A 82 -14.03 3.48 -12.57
CA THR A 82 -15.00 2.90 -13.51
C THR A 82 -16.39 2.90 -12.88
N ALA A 83 -17.39 3.41 -13.62
CA ALA A 83 -18.78 3.42 -13.19
C ALA A 83 -19.32 2.00 -12.87
N PRO A 84 -20.38 1.88 -12.04
CA PRO A 84 -20.96 0.60 -11.68
C PRO A 84 -21.28 -0.28 -12.90
N ARG A 85 -20.85 -1.54 -12.85
CA ARG A 85 -20.99 -2.46 -13.99
C ARG A 85 -21.17 -3.90 -13.55
N LEU A 86 -21.80 -4.70 -14.41
CA LEU A 86 -21.85 -6.15 -14.25
C LEU A 86 -20.47 -6.77 -14.49
N VAL A 87 -20.06 -7.65 -13.59
CA VAL A 87 -18.86 -8.46 -13.71
C VAL A 87 -19.15 -9.88 -13.26
N THR A 88 -18.45 -10.84 -13.85
CA THR A 88 -18.43 -12.22 -13.34
C THR A 88 -17.15 -12.42 -12.52
N ARG A 89 -17.31 -12.81 -11.26
CA ARG A 89 -16.20 -13.10 -10.33
C ARG A 89 -16.40 -14.48 -9.73
N ALA A 90 -15.40 -15.35 -9.86
CA ALA A 90 -15.47 -16.73 -9.36
C ALA A 90 -16.74 -17.49 -9.82
N GLY A 91 -17.25 -17.19 -11.02
CA GLY A 91 -18.46 -17.81 -11.58
C GLY A 91 -19.79 -17.16 -11.17
N SER A 92 -19.77 -16.12 -10.33
CA SER A 92 -20.96 -15.39 -9.89
C SER A 92 -21.04 -14.02 -10.55
N ASP A 93 -22.21 -13.65 -11.05
CA ASP A 93 -22.47 -12.31 -11.57
C ASP A 93 -22.76 -11.33 -10.43
N ALA A 94 -22.12 -10.18 -10.47
CA ALA A 94 -22.26 -9.13 -9.47
C ALA A 94 -22.19 -7.75 -10.12
N ILE A 95 -22.84 -6.77 -9.50
CA ILE A 95 -22.62 -5.35 -9.79
C ILE A 95 -21.37 -4.93 -9.01
N GLU A 96 -20.29 -4.58 -9.70
CA GLU A 96 -19.05 -4.05 -9.12
C GLU A 96 -19.07 -2.51 -9.20
N ALA A 97 -18.83 -1.87 -8.07
CA ALA A 97 -18.73 -0.43 -7.93
C ALA A 97 -17.53 -0.05 -7.06
N PHE A 98 -16.98 1.13 -7.35
CA PHE A 98 -15.88 1.72 -6.60
C PHE A 98 -16.40 2.91 -5.82
N PHE A 99 -15.95 3.03 -4.58
CA PHE A 99 -16.36 4.12 -3.69
C PHE A 99 -15.15 4.70 -2.97
N THR A 100 -15.27 5.95 -2.54
CA THR A 100 -14.29 6.64 -1.72
C THR A 100 -14.95 7.14 -0.43
N PHE A 101 -14.10 7.37 0.55
CA PHE A 101 -14.46 7.97 1.83
C PHE A 101 -13.20 8.52 2.51
N SER A 102 -13.37 9.13 3.67
CA SER A 102 -12.25 9.54 4.51
C SER A 102 -12.47 9.11 5.95
N THR A 103 -11.38 8.95 6.67
CA THR A 103 -11.33 8.79 8.13
C THR A 103 -10.66 10.02 8.71
N GLU A 104 -10.50 10.08 10.03
CA GLU A 104 -9.72 11.13 10.67
C GLU A 104 -8.27 11.19 10.16
N ALA A 105 -7.69 10.05 9.79
CA ALA A 105 -6.26 9.93 9.48
C ALA A 105 -5.94 9.72 7.99
N ALA A 106 -6.92 9.36 7.16
CA ALA A 106 -6.66 8.87 5.80
C ALA A 106 -7.79 9.15 4.82
N HIS A 107 -7.41 9.39 3.56
CA HIS A 107 -8.27 9.19 2.41
C HIS A 107 -8.30 7.70 2.04
N CYS A 108 -9.50 7.19 1.77
CA CYS A 108 -9.73 5.76 1.59
C CYS A 108 -10.54 5.49 0.32
N CYS A 109 -10.34 4.29 -0.21
CA CYS A 109 -11.08 3.75 -1.33
C CYS A 109 -11.65 2.38 -1.00
N GLY A 110 -12.57 1.91 -1.84
CA GLY A 110 -13.19 0.62 -1.64
C GLY A 110 -13.82 0.06 -2.89
N ILE A 111 -14.09 -1.25 -2.83
CA ILE A 111 -14.77 -1.99 -3.89
C ILE A 111 -15.97 -2.68 -3.25
N LEU A 112 -17.13 -2.41 -3.82
CA LEU A 112 -18.40 -3.03 -3.45
C LEU A 112 -18.81 -3.99 -4.57
N ARG A 113 -19.18 -5.22 -4.21
CA ARG A 113 -19.84 -6.14 -5.13
C ARG A 113 -21.18 -6.57 -4.59
N LEU A 114 -22.23 -6.24 -5.33
CA LEU A 114 -23.61 -6.54 -4.98
C LEU A 114 -24.13 -7.70 -5.82
N THR A 115 -24.86 -8.61 -5.19
CA THR A 115 -25.65 -9.65 -5.85
C THR A 115 -27.08 -9.60 -5.33
N ALA A 116 -28.03 -10.06 -6.14
CA ALA A 116 -29.43 -10.15 -5.73
C ALA A 116 -29.58 -11.13 -4.55
N ASP A 117 -30.57 -10.90 -3.69
CA ASP A 117 -31.00 -11.85 -2.67
C ASP A 117 -31.72 -13.01 -3.35
N ASP A 118 -31.32 -14.24 -3.01
CA ASP A 118 -31.96 -15.47 -3.46
C ASP A 118 -33.47 -15.47 -3.17
N LYS A 119 -33.89 -14.81 -2.07
CA LYS A 119 -35.29 -14.71 -1.66
C LYS A 119 -36.03 -13.52 -2.26
N HIS A 120 -35.30 -12.46 -2.62
CA HIS A 120 -35.85 -11.19 -3.10
C HIS A 120 -34.98 -10.66 -4.26
N PRO A 121 -35.25 -11.07 -5.51
CA PRO A 121 -34.38 -10.74 -6.65
C PRO A 121 -34.22 -9.24 -6.92
N ASP A 122 -35.18 -8.42 -6.47
CA ASP A 122 -35.13 -6.95 -6.56
C ASP A 122 -34.28 -6.29 -5.46
N HIS A 123 -33.84 -7.07 -4.47
CA HIS A 123 -33.07 -6.62 -3.32
C HIS A 123 -31.61 -7.03 -3.47
N TYR A 124 -30.71 -6.06 -3.51
CA TYR A 124 -29.28 -6.32 -3.63
C TYR A 124 -28.57 -6.15 -2.29
N ARG A 125 -27.68 -7.11 -1.99
CA ARG A 125 -26.82 -7.10 -0.80
C ARG A 125 -25.36 -7.31 -1.19
N ALA A 126 -24.46 -6.86 -0.32
CA ALA A 126 -23.03 -6.99 -0.50
C ALA A 126 -22.61 -8.45 -0.35
N TRP A 127 -22.04 -8.99 -1.42
CA TRP A 127 -21.33 -10.26 -1.40
C TRP A 127 -19.88 -10.06 -0.96
N THR A 128 -19.21 -9.04 -1.53
CA THR A 128 -17.87 -8.64 -1.07
C THR A 128 -17.80 -7.13 -0.85
N PHE A 129 -17.15 -6.75 0.24
CA PHE A 129 -16.86 -5.38 0.60
C PHE A 129 -15.36 -5.24 0.85
N PHE A 130 -14.73 -4.28 0.21
CA PHE A 130 -13.30 -4.01 0.35
C PHE A 130 -13.11 -2.55 0.72
N THR A 131 -12.27 -2.31 1.72
CA THR A 131 -11.87 -0.96 2.17
C THR A 131 -10.36 -0.90 2.24
N ALA A 132 -9.75 0.18 1.77
CA ALA A 132 -8.31 0.38 1.81
C ALA A 132 -7.96 1.85 2.08
N ILE A 133 -6.84 2.07 2.78
CA ILE A 133 -6.19 3.38 2.77
C ILE A 133 -5.63 3.61 1.37
N ASP A 134 -5.91 4.79 0.82
CA ASP A 134 -5.28 5.29 -0.39
C ASP A 134 -4.10 6.21 -0.03
N ALA A 135 -4.35 7.22 0.82
CA ALA A 135 -3.33 8.14 1.30
C ALA A 135 -3.58 8.55 2.76
N LEU A 136 -2.50 8.84 3.50
CA LEU A 136 -2.60 9.45 4.83
C LEU A 136 -2.75 10.96 4.68
N ILE A 137 -3.66 11.55 5.45
CA ILE A 137 -3.91 12.99 5.45
C ILE A 137 -2.67 13.71 6.00
N GLY A 138 -2.16 14.70 5.27
CA GLY A 138 -0.94 15.44 5.59
C GLY A 138 0.36 14.74 5.20
N PHE A 139 0.29 13.53 4.67
CA PHE A 139 1.42 12.77 4.15
C PHE A 139 1.15 12.29 2.72
N GLU A 140 0.43 13.12 1.95
CA GLU A 140 0.13 12.84 0.56
C GLU A 140 1.41 12.79 -0.27
N GLU A 141 1.38 12.00 -1.34
CA GLU A 141 2.52 11.87 -2.23
C GLU A 141 2.85 13.20 -2.92
N LYS A 142 4.15 13.48 -3.03
CA LYS A 142 4.68 14.70 -3.65
C LYS A 142 4.78 14.55 -5.16
N THR A 143 3.67 14.24 -5.82
CA THR A 143 3.55 14.06 -7.27
C THR A 143 2.84 15.24 -7.93
N ASP A 144 2.96 15.37 -9.25
CA ASP A 144 2.31 16.39 -10.07
C ASP A 144 2.38 17.83 -9.51
N ARG A 145 1.25 18.37 -9.05
CA ARG A 145 1.15 19.73 -8.49
C ARG A 145 1.85 19.87 -7.13
N ASN A 146 2.05 18.77 -6.41
CA ASN A 146 2.72 18.70 -5.11
C ASN A 146 4.23 18.39 -5.24
N ARG A 147 4.78 18.36 -6.46
CA ARG A 147 6.19 18.02 -6.70
C ARG A 147 7.14 19.05 -6.04
N PRO A 148 8.28 18.60 -5.47
CA PRO A 148 9.30 19.52 -4.98
C PRO A 148 9.79 20.48 -6.06
N THR A 149 9.94 21.77 -5.72
CA THR A 149 10.32 22.82 -6.68
C THR A 149 11.79 22.80 -7.10
N GLY A 150 12.63 21.99 -6.46
CA GLY A 150 14.08 21.94 -6.70
C GLY A 150 14.85 23.19 -6.24
N SER A 151 14.16 24.17 -5.63
CA SER A 151 14.73 25.46 -5.26
C SER A 151 15.94 25.35 -4.30
N SER A 152 15.97 24.31 -3.47
CA SER A 152 17.07 23.98 -2.53
C SER A 152 18.41 23.62 -3.19
N TYR A 153 18.44 23.36 -4.51
CA TYR A 153 19.66 23.02 -5.26
C TYR A 153 20.17 24.17 -6.16
N SER A 154 19.42 25.28 -6.26
CA SER A 154 19.57 26.23 -7.39
C SER A 154 20.24 27.57 -7.06
N ARG A 155 20.49 27.90 -5.78
CA ARG A 155 20.74 29.31 -5.38
C ARG A 155 22.05 29.60 -4.66
N ASP A 156 22.88 28.60 -4.37
CA ASP A 156 24.15 28.84 -3.70
C ASP A 156 25.32 28.23 -4.49
N PHE A 157 26.12 29.09 -5.12
CA PHE A 157 27.33 28.69 -5.85
C PHE A 157 28.43 28.13 -4.93
N ARG A 158 28.33 28.35 -3.62
CA ARG A 158 29.32 27.91 -2.63
C ARG A 158 28.84 26.75 -1.76
N GLY A 159 27.56 26.39 -1.83
CA GLY A 159 26.96 25.30 -1.07
C GLY A 159 27.11 23.94 -1.75
N PRO A 160 26.82 22.84 -1.02
CA PRO A 160 26.84 21.49 -1.59
C PRO A 160 25.80 21.36 -2.71
N ASN A 161 26.22 20.80 -3.84
CA ASN A 161 25.33 20.52 -4.96
C ASN A 161 24.46 19.28 -4.67
N TRP A 162 23.62 18.87 -5.64
CA TRP A 162 22.77 17.70 -5.48
C TRP A 162 23.57 16.40 -5.24
N LEU A 163 24.67 16.19 -5.98
CA LEU A 163 25.50 14.99 -5.85
C LEU A 163 26.18 14.92 -4.47
N ASP A 164 26.68 16.05 -3.96
CA ASP A 164 27.28 16.12 -2.63
C ASP A 164 26.26 15.73 -1.54
N LYS A 165 25.04 16.27 -1.65
CA LYS A 165 23.92 15.94 -0.75
C LYS A 165 23.51 14.47 -0.87
N ARG A 166 23.47 13.93 -2.09
CA ARG A 166 23.15 12.52 -2.35
C ARG A 166 24.16 11.60 -1.70
N GLN A 167 25.46 11.88 -1.87
CA GLN A 167 26.54 11.11 -1.26
C GLN A 167 26.49 11.16 0.27
N LEU A 168 26.31 12.36 0.85
CA LEU A 168 26.17 12.50 2.30
C LEU A 168 24.97 11.71 2.85
N ALA A 169 23.83 11.75 2.16
CA ALA A 169 22.63 11.02 2.56
C ALA A 169 22.83 9.49 2.57
N GLN A 170 23.70 8.95 1.72
CA GLN A 170 24.01 7.51 1.68
C GLN A 170 24.98 7.06 2.76
N LYS A 171 25.79 7.96 3.32
CA LYS A 171 26.89 7.58 4.23
C LYS A 171 26.45 7.18 5.63
N TYR A 172 25.36 7.75 6.15
CA TYR A 172 24.91 7.56 7.54
C TYR A 172 26.04 7.64 8.59
N GLU A 173 27.09 8.45 8.36
CA GLU A 173 28.23 8.57 9.29
C GLU A 173 27.81 9.26 10.61
N GLU A 174 26.90 10.23 10.53
CA GLU A 174 26.51 11.11 11.65
C GLU A 174 25.12 10.80 12.24
N ARG A 175 24.41 9.79 11.70
CA ARG A 175 23.05 9.44 12.11
C ARG A 175 22.70 8.01 11.73
N ASP A 176 21.69 7.47 12.42
CA ASP A 176 21.07 6.19 12.08
C ASP A 176 19.78 6.41 11.28
N PRO A 177 19.39 5.46 10.41
CA PRO A 177 18.14 5.55 9.67
C PRO A 177 16.93 5.41 10.59
N SER A 178 15.82 6.07 10.23
CA SER A 178 14.53 5.82 10.87
C SER A 178 13.99 4.43 10.52
N VAL A 179 14.26 3.97 9.28
CA VAL A 179 13.90 2.62 8.81
C VAL A 179 15.11 1.96 8.15
N LEU A 180 15.45 0.75 8.63
CA LEU A 180 16.42 -0.12 7.98
C LEU A 180 15.69 -1.23 7.22
N VAL A 181 15.85 -1.26 5.89
CA VAL A 181 15.30 -2.29 5.01
C VAL A 181 16.36 -3.35 4.77
N VAL A 182 16.09 -4.58 5.19
CA VAL A 182 17.01 -5.70 5.03
C VAL A 182 16.70 -6.45 3.75
N GLY A 183 17.61 -6.38 2.78
CA GLY A 183 17.50 -6.96 1.45
C GLY A 183 17.00 -5.96 0.41
N GLY A 184 17.81 -5.73 -0.61
CA GLY A 184 17.57 -4.79 -1.71
C GLY A 184 17.05 -5.44 -2.99
N GLY A 185 16.25 -6.50 -2.84
CA GLY A 185 15.47 -7.06 -3.95
C GLY A 185 14.21 -6.26 -4.25
N GLN A 186 13.30 -6.85 -5.02
CA GLN A 186 12.07 -6.18 -5.49
C GLN A 186 11.24 -5.58 -4.34
N ALA A 187 11.00 -6.36 -3.27
CA ALA A 187 10.22 -5.90 -2.13
C ALA A 187 10.92 -4.76 -1.36
N GLY A 188 12.23 -4.87 -1.15
CA GLY A 188 13.02 -3.85 -0.46
C GLY A 188 13.08 -2.53 -1.21
N LEU A 189 13.29 -2.58 -2.53
CA LEU A 189 13.27 -1.40 -3.39
C LEU A 189 11.89 -0.76 -3.44
N SER A 190 10.82 -1.56 -3.51
CA SER A 190 9.44 -1.04 -3.49
C SER A 190 9.13 -0.29 -2.20
N ILE A 191 9.40 -0.88 -1.03
CA ILE A 191 9.07 -0.22 0.25
C ILE A 191 9.95 1.00 0.49
N ALA A 192 11.25 0.92 0.18
CA ALA A 192 12.16 2.04 0.36
C ALA A 192 11.80 3.23 -0.54
N ALA A 193 11.36 2.98 -1.77
CA ALA A 193 10.87 4.04 -2.65
C ALA A 193 9.62 4.71 -2.09
N ARG A 194 8.66 3.96 -1.57
CA ARG A 194 7.46 4.53 -0.93
C ARG A 194 7.83 5.38 0.28
N LEU A 195 8.65 4.84 1.19
CA LEU A 195 9.10 5.54 2.40
C LEU A 195 9.89 6.81 2.07
N THR A 196 10.79 6.75 1.10
CA THR A 196 11.59 7.90 0.65
C THR A 196 10.69 9.02 0.13
N GLN A 197 9.67 8.70 -0.68
CA GLN A 197 8.73 9.72 -1.19
C GLN A 197 7.82 10.31 -0.11
N LEU A 198 7.56 9.55 0.96
CA LEU A 198 6.88 10.03 2.16
C LEU A 198 7.81 10.83 3.10
N GLY A 199 9.09 10.97 2.75
CA GLY A 199 10.07 11.70 3.55
C GLY A 199 10.60 10.94 4.77
N VAL A 200 10.38 9.62 4.82
CA VAL A 200 10.92 8.76 5.88
C VAL A 200 12.35 8.35 5.54
N ASP A 201 13.29 8.72 6.40
CA ASP A 201 14.70 8.42 6.25
C ASP A 201 14.97 6.91 6.32
N THR A 202 15.30 6.34 5.15
CA THR A 202 15.34 4.89 4.93
C THR A 202 16.68 4.47 4.34
N LEU A 203 17.30 3.45 4.92
CA LEU A 203 18.50 2.81 4.42
C LEU A 203 18.19 1.35 4.03
N ILE A 204 18.60 0.95 2.83
CA ILE A 204 18.59 -0.44 2.40
C ILE A 204 19.98 -1.04 2.63
N VAL A 205 20.05 -2.25 3.18
CA VAL A 205 21.28 -3.04 3.27
C VAL A 205 21.10 -4.36 2.53
N ASP A 206 22.07 -4.73 1.70
CA ASP A 206 22.07 -6.01 0.99
C ASP A 206 23.47 -6.62 1.00
N ARG A 207 23.53 -7.94 1.22
CA ARG A 207 24.78 -8.69 1.30
C ARG A 207 25.46 -8.88 -0.07
N ASN A 208 24.72 -8.75 -1.17
CA ASN A 208 25.29 -8.95 -2.50
C ASN A 208 26.20 -7.78 -2.88
N GLU A 209 27.13 -8.05 -3.80
CA GLU A 209 28.09 -7.06 -4.29
C GLU A 209 27.41 -5.92 -5.06
N ARG A 210 26.40 -6.26 -5.86
CA ARG A 210 25.72 -5.32 -6.75
C ARG A 210 24.21 -5.38 -6.55
N ILE A 211 23.55 -4.22 -6.68
CA ILE A 211 22.09 -4.17 -6.71
C ILE A 211 21.57 -5.09 -7.84
N GLY A 212 20.51 -5.84 -7.55
CA GLY A 212 19.93 -6.81 -8.49
C GLY A 212 20.64 -8.18 -8.55
N ASP A 213 21.76 -8.39 -7.84
CA ASP A 213 22.44 -9.70 -7.81
C ASP A 213 21.57 -10.84 -7.28
N ASN A 214 20.58 -10.52 -6.44
CA ASN A 214 19.56 -11.47 -5.99
C ASN A 214 18.79 -12.13 -7.16
N TRP A 215 18.73 -11.46 -8.31
CA TRP A 215 18.22 -11.98 -9.58
C TRP A 215 19.32 -12.41 -10.54
N ARG A 216 20.38 -11.62 -10.68
CA ARG A 216 21.51 -11.90 -11.60
C ARG A 216 22.13 -13.28 -11.35
N ASN A 217 22.22 -13.68 -10.08
CA ASN A 217 22.83 -14.94 -9.65
C ASN A 217 21.88 -16.14 -9.63
N ARG A 218 20.65 -15.99 -10.15
CA ARG A 218 19.73 -17.13 -10.36
C ARG A 218 20.18 -17.96 -11.56
N TYR A 219 19.55 -19.13 -11.73
CA TYR A 219 19.87 -20.06 -12.81
C TYR A 219 19.77 -19.41 -14.20
N HIS A 220 20.60 -19.88 -15.12
CA HIS A 220 20.92 -19.20 -16.38
C HIS A 220 19.70 -18.73 -17.19
N ALA A 221 18.70 -19.60 -17.37
CA ALA A 221 17.55 -19.34 -18.24
C ALA A 221 16.31 -18.76 -17.52
N LEU A 222 16.44 -18.26 -16.28
CA LEU A 222 15.29 -17.75 -15.53
C LEU A 222 14.61 -16.58 -16.28
N THR A 223 13.32 -16.76 -16.52
CA THR A 223 12.39 -15.73 -16.97
C THR A 223 11.20 -15.74 -16.02
N LEU A 224 10.64 -14.56 -15.69
CA LEU A 224 9.47 -14.48 -14.82
C LEU A 224 8.27 -15.19 -15.45
N HIS A 225 7.47 -15.88 -14.63
CA HIS A 225 6.23 -16.55 -15.05
C HIS A 225 5.02 -15.59 -15.10
N ASN A 226 5.12 -14.46 -14.41
CA ASN A 226 4.11 -13.41 -14.41
C ASN A 226 4.40 -12.39 -15.52
N GLN A 227 3.33 -11.84 -16.09
CA GLN A 227 3.44 -10.82 -17.13
C GLN A 227 3.94 -9.48 -16.54
N LEU A 228 4.52 -8.65 -17.40
CA LEU A 228 5.17 -7.38 -17.05
C LEU A 228 4.33 -6.46 -16.15
N GLN A 229 3.02 -6.38 -16.37
CA GLN A 229 2.13 -5.41 -15.72
C GLN A 229 2.04 -5.59 -14.20
N VAL A 230 2.17 -6.82 -13.71
CA VAL A 230 2.08 -7.10 -12.25
C VAL A 230 3.44 -7.01 -11.54
N ASN A 231 4.51 -6.70 -12.27
CA ASN A 231 5.87 -6.67 -11.74
C ASN A 231 6.43 -5.25 -11.58
N HIS A 232 5.69 -4.22 -11.97
CA HIS A 232 6.14 -2.83 -11.88
C HIS A 232 6.57 -2.45 -10.46
N LEU A 233 7.61 -1.62 -10.38
CA LEU A 233 8.00 -0.96 -9.14
C LEU A 233 7.21 0.36 -9.01
N PRO A 234 7.00 0.86 -7.78
CA PRO A 234 6.35 2.15 -7.55
C PRO A 234 6.99 3.28 -8.37
N TYR A 235 6.18 4.23 -8.85
CA TYR A 235 6.61 5.47 -9.53
C TYR A 235 7.27 5.35 -10.91
N MET A 236 8.01 4.27 -11.17
CA MET A 236 8.75 4.08 -12.41
C MET A 236 8.39 2.71 -13.01
N PRO A 237 7.37 2.64 -13.89
CA PRO A 237 7.02 1.42 -14.58
C PRO A 237 8.15 0.99 -15.53
N PHE A 238 8.15 -0.30 -15.88
CA PHE A 238 9.06 -0.82 -16.91
C PHE A 238 8.77 -0.15 -18.25
N PRO A 239 9.78 0.00 -19.13
CA PRO A 239 9.57 0.55 -20.46
C PRO A 239 8.52 -0.24 -21.25
N PRO A 240 7.65 0.42 -22.03
CA PRO A 240 6.62 -0.25 -22.84
C PRO A 240 7.20 -1.13 -23.95
N THR A 241 8.50 -1.02 -24.24
CA THR A 241 9.23 -1.83 -25.23
C THR A 241 9.75 -3.16 -24.67
N TRP A 242 9.60 -3.41 -23.36
CA TRP A 242 10.05 -4.65 -22.74
C TRP A 242 9.18 -5.86 -23.11
N PRO A 243 9.74 -7.08 -23.09
CA PRO A 243 8.98 -8.29 -23.35
C PRO A 243 7.92 -8.53 -22.27
N THR A 244 6.84 -9.23 -22.64
CA THR A 244 5.76 -9.63 -21.72
C THR A 244 6.29 -10.40 -20.51
N TYR A 245 7.30 -11.24 -20.71
CA TYR A 245 7.97 -12.02 -19.66
C TYR A 245 9.42 -11.57 -19.55
N ILE A 246 9.84 -11.20 -18.33
CA ILE A 246 11.10 -10.49 -18.09
C ILE A 246 12.21 -11.49 -17.73
N PRO A 247 13.33 -11.55 -18.47
CA PRO A 247 14.51 -12.32 -18.09
C PRO A 247 15.17 -11.78 -16.81
N LYS A 248 15.80 -12.66 -16.00
CA LYS A 248 16.43 -12.28 -14.72
C LYS A 248 17.44 -11.13 -14.85
N ASP A 249 18.17 -11.08 -15.96
CA ASP A 249 19.26 -10.13 -16.17
C ASP A 249 18.72 -8.73 -16.48
N MET A 250 17.61 -8.62 -17.21
CA MET A 250 16.93 -7.35 -17.44
C MET A 250 16.40 -6.77 -16.13
N LEU A 251 15.81 -7.62 -15.28
CA LEU A 251 15.29 -7.20 -13.98
C LEU A 251 16.42 -6.73 -13.05
N ALA A 252 17.56 -7.44 -13.04
CA ALA A 252 18.72 -7.06 -12.25
C ALA A 252 19.29 -5.68 -12.65
N LEU A 253 19.42 -5.41 -13.95
CA LEU A 253 19.86 -4.11 -14.47
C LEU A 253 18.85 -2.99 -14.17
N TRP A 254 17.56 -3.30 -14.22
CA TRP A 254 16.52 -2.34 -13.86
C TRP A 254 16.60 -1.96 -12.39
N PHE A 255 16.90 -2.88 -11.49
CA PHE A 255 17.01 -2.57 -10.06
C PHE A 255 18.15 -1.59 -9.77
N GLU A 256 19.30 -1.72 -10.44
CA GLU A 256 20.39 -0.73 -10.35
C GLU A 256 19.91 0.66 -10.80
N SER A 257 19.27 0.71 -11.97
CA SER A 257 18.77 1.97 -12.56
C SER A 257 17.68 2.62 -11.71
N TYR A 258 16.76 1.80 -11.19
CA TYR A 258 15.65 2.23 -10.36
C TYR A 258 16.13 2.80 -9.03
N ALA A 259 17.07 2.14 -8.35
CA ALA A 259 17.62 2.62 -7.08
C ALA A 259 18.30 3.99 -7.23
N ALA A 260 19.01 4.21 -8.34
CA ALA A 260 19.61 5.49 -8.66
C ALA A 260 18.54 6.56 -8.98
N ALA A 261 17.58 6.25 -9.86
CA ALA A 261 16.55 7.18 -10.30
C ALA A 261 15.61 7.60 -9.16
N MET A 262 15.34 6.70 -8.22
CA MET A 262 14.50 6.95 -7.05
C MET A 262 15.27 7.48 -5.84
N GLU A 263 16.57 7.80 -6.01
CA GLU A 263 17.45 8.35 -4.98
C GLU A 263 17.52 7.50 -3.69
N LEU A 264 17.44 6.16 -3.81
CA LEU A 264 17.38 5.26 -2.65
C LEU A 264 18.74 5.12 -1.97
N ASN A 265 18.78 5.22 -0.63
CA ASN A 265 20.01 4.94 0.12
C ASN A 265 20.22 3.44 0.22
N PHE A 266 21.38 2.98 -0.21
CA PHE A 266 21.63 1.55 -0.38
C PHE A 266 23.10 1.23 -0.07
N TRP A 267 23.33 0.28 0.83
CA TRP A 267 24.64 -0.34 1.04
C TRP A 267 24.65 -1.76 0.52
N THR A 268 25.48 -2.00 -0.49
CA THR A 268 25.83 -3.35 -0.94
C THR A 268 26.92 -3.93 -0.05
N GLN A 269 27.14 -5.24 -0.14
CA GLN A 269 28.10 -5.99 0.68
C GLN A 269 27.94 -5.73 2.19
N CYS A 270 26.69 -5.49 2.61
CA CYS A 270 26.33 -5.20 3.99
C CYS A 270 25.38 -6.29 4.50
N GLU A 271 25.88 -7.15 5.38
CA GLU A 271 25.11 -8.24 5.96
C GLU A 271 24.59 -7.86 7.35
N VAL A 272 23.30 -8.10 7.60
CA VAL A 272 22.74 -8.02 8.95
C VAL A 272 23.13 -9.28 9.72
N ALA A 273 24.01 -9.12 10.70
CA ALA A 273 24.49 -10.22 11.54
C ALA A 273 23.51 -10.57 12.66
N LYS A 274 22.87 -9.56 13.25
CA LYS A 274 21.93 -9.72 14.36
C LYS A 274 20.98 -8.53 14.44
N ALA A 275 19.74 -8.78 14.87
CA ALA A 275 18.79 -7.74 15.22
C ALA A 275 18.09 -8.09 16.54
N SER A 276 17.87 -7.09 17.40
CA SER A 276 17.07 -7.21 18.61
C SER A 276 16.29 -5.93 18.87
N TYR A 277 15.04 -6.06 19.27
CA TYR A 277 14.21 -4.90 19.62
C TYR A 277 14.41 -4.51 21.09
N ASP A 278 14.66 -3.23 21.32
CA ASP A 278 14.74 -2.64 22.65
C ASP A 278 13.40 -2.00 22.98
N GLU A 279 12.56 -2.74 23.72
CA GLU A 279 11.22 -2.30 24.15
C GLU A 279 11.25 -0.98 24.94
N LYS A 280 12.30 -0.74 25.73
CA LYS A 280 12.39 0.48 26.57
C LYS A 280 12.72 1.70 25.72
N ALA A 281 13.59 1.53 24.73
CA ALA A 281 13.99 2.61 23.84
C ALA A 281 13.06 2.74 22.61
N GLY A 282 12.14 1.80 22.40
CA GLY A 282 11.22 1.79 21.26
C GLY A 282 11.95 1.70 19.90
N ARG A 283 13.11 1.04 19.86
CA ARG A 283 13.97 1.00 18.67
C ARG A 283 14.64 -0.35 18.46
N TRP A 284 14.98 -0.64 17.22
CA TRP A 284 15.80 -1.80 16.88
C TRP A 284 17.28 -1.50 17.09
N GLN A 285 17.99 -2.48 17.65
CA GLN A 285 19.45 -2.54 17.62
C GLN A 285 19.84 -3.60 16.60
N VAL A 286 20.57 -3.20 15.56
CA VAL A 286 20.95 -4.07 14.44
C VAL A 286 22.46 -4.01 14.25
N ALA A 287 23.10 -5.17 14.30
CA ALA A 287 24.52 -5.32 14.03
C ALA A 287 24.74 -5.66 12.56
N LEU A 288 25.62 -4.92 11.90
CA LEU A 288 25.95 -5.00 10.49
C LEU A 288 27.42 -5.42 10.31
N ASN A 289 27.67 -6.30 9.33
CA ASN A 289 29.00 -6.51 8.77
C ASN A 289 29.09 -5.69 7.48
N THR A 290 30.00 -4.73 7.41
CA THR A 290 30.12 -3.78 6.28
C THR A 290 31.15 -4.23 5.26
N ALA A 291 31.12 -3.62 4.06
CA ALA A 291 31.96 -3.99 2.92
C ALA A 291 33.46 -3.90 3.20
N ASP A 292 33.87 -3.00 4.08
CA ASP A 292 35.26 -2.79 4.53
C ASP A 292 35.71 -3.78 5.62
N GLY A 293 34.86 -4.76 5.96
CA GLY A 293 35.09 -5.71 7.06
C GLY A 293 34.79 -5.14 8.45
N GLY A 294 34.26 -3.91 8.51
CA GLY A 294 33.82 -3.28 9.75
C GLY A 294 32.61 -3.99 10.36
N LYS A 295 32.43 -3.77 11.67
CA LYS A 295 31.20 -4.11 12.40
C LYS A 295 30.59 -2.82 12.90
N ARG A 296 29.35 -2.57 12.52
CA ARG A 296 28.55 -1.41 12.96
C ARG A 296 27.34 -1.87 13.76
#